data_AF-A0A928VSB9-F1
#
_entry.id   AF-A0A928VSB9-F1
#
_cell.length_a   1.000
_cell.length_b   1.000
_cell.length_c   1.000
_cell.angle_alpha   90.00
_cell.angle_beta   90.00
_cell.angle_gamma   90.00
#
_symmetry.space_group_name_H-M   'P 1'
#
loop_
_entity.id
_entity.type
_entity.pdbx_description
1 polymer ?
#
loop_
_entity_poly.entity_id
_entity_poly.type
_entity_poly.pdbx_seq_one_letter_code
_entity_poly.pdbx_strand_id
1 'polypeptide(L)'
;MSSSATENSENLTIDGLLSELNRYKAENQALREAWQADITKRDQMDAELRDAQRLLQLVMDTLPASIFWKDRNSVFLGCNTNFAKDAGFDSPADLIAKTDDDCPWTAEESA
;
A
#
# COMPACT_ATOMS: atom_id res chain seq x y z
N MET A 1 -0.21 26.18 54.14
CA MET A 1 0.14 26.68 52.79
C MET A 1 1.60 26.34 52.56
N SER A 2 1.87 25.16 52.02
CA SER A 2 3.21 24.65 51.71
C SER A 2 3.11 23.83 50.42
N SER A 3 4.23 23.75 49.71
CA SER A 3 4.49 22.88 48.55
C SER A 3 4.16 23.46 47.18
N SER A 4 5.06 24.30 46.63
CA SER A 4 5.18 24.57 45.18
C SER A 4 6.54 25.22 44.82
N ALA A 5 7.67 24.78 45.39
CA ALA A 5 8.96 25.44 45.10
C ALA A 5 10.21 24.54 45.05
N THR A 6 10.06 23.21 45.06
CA THR A 6 11.22 22.29 45.12
C THR A 6 11.54 21.53 43.84
N GLU A 7 10.79 21.70 42.75
CA GLU A 7 11.02 20.92 41.52
C GLU A 7 11.90 21.62 40.46
N ASN A 8 12.28 22.89 40.66
CA ASN A 8 12.92 23.68 39.59
C ASN A 8 14.45 23.86 39.74
N SER A 9 15.09 23.35 40.79
CA SER A 9 16.55 23.58 41.01
C SER A 9 17.46 22.42 40.61
N GLU A 10 16.94 21.21 40.38
CA GLU A 10 17.76 20.07 39.92
C GLU A 10 18.11 20.16 38.43
N ASN A 11 17.35 20.93 37.65
CA ASN A 11 17.48 21.02 36.19
C ASN A 11 18.52 22.05 35.67
N LEU A 12 19.20 22.76 36.57
CA LEU A 12 20.20 23.79 36.22
C LEU A 12 21.66 23.33 36.44
N THR A 13 21.89 22.08 36.84
CA THR A 13 23.23 21.51 36.94
C THR A 13 23.64 20.88 35.60
N ILE A 14 24.93 20.98 35.24
CA ILE A 14 25.46 20.38 33.99
C ILE A 14 25.19 18.87 33.96
N ASP A 15 25.33 18.19 35.10
CA ASP A 15 25.10 16.73 35.21
C ASP A 15 23.63 16.34 35.03
N GLY A 16 22.70 17.18 35.50
CA GLY A 16 21.26 17.00 35.28
C GLY A 16 20.90 17.09 33.79
N LEU A 17 21.36 18.13 33.11
CA LEU A 17 21.13 18.33 31.67
C LEU A 17 21.76 17.21 30.82
N LEU A 18 22.95 16.72 31.18
CA LEU A 18 23.57 15.58 30.51
C LEU A 18 22.77 14.30 30.68
N SER A 19 22.22 14.07 31.87
CA SER A 19 21.37 12.91 32.15
C SER A 19 20.06 12.96 31.36
N GLU A 20 19.41 14.12 31.29
CA GLU A 20 18.21 14.31 30.47
C GLU A 20 18.51 14.11 28.98
N LEU A 21 19.60 14.70 28.46
CA LEU A 21 20.01 14.55 27.07
C LEU A 21 20.26 13.08 26.72
N ASN A 22 20.91 12.31 27.60
CA ASN A 22 21.15 10.89 27.39
C ASN A 22 19.84 10.10 27.38
N ARG A 23 18.89 10.42 28.26
CA ARG A 23 17.55 9.83 28.25
C ARG A 23 16.85 10.11 26.92
N TYR A 24 16.82 11.37 26.47
CA TYR A 24 16.19 11.74 25.21
C TYR A 24 16.84 11.06 24.00
N LYS A 25 18.18 10.91 24.00
CA LYS A 25 18.89 10.17 22.95
C LYS A 25 18.50 8.70 22.92
N ALA A 26 18.43 8.04 24.08
CA ALA A 26 18.04 6.64 24.17
C ALA A 26 16.60 6.42 23.68
N GLU A 27 15.67 7.31 24.07
CA GLU A 27 14.28 7.27 23.61
C GLU A 27 14.18 7.48 22.09
N ASN A 28 14.88 8.47 21.54
CA ASN A 28 14.91 8.70 20.09
C ASN A 28 15.52 7.52 19.33
N GLN A 29 16.54 6.88 19.88
CA GLN A 29 17.16 5.70 19.27
C GLN A 29 16.17 4.53 19.23
N ALA A 30 15.48 4.26 20.34
CA ALA A 30 14.48 3.20 20.42
C ALA A 30 13.30 3.46 19.45
N LEU A 31 12.85 4.71 19.33
CA LEU A 31 11.81 5.09 18.37
C LEU A 31 12.24 4.87 16.91
N ARG A 32 13.50 5.19 16.58
CA ARG A 32 14.04 4.95 15.24
C ARG A 32 14.12 3.48 14.90
N GLU A 33 14.56 2.65 15.85
CA GLU A 33 14.63 1.20 15.68
C GLU A 33 13.23 0.59 15.47
N ALA A 34 12.25 1.02 16.28
CA ALA A 34 10.86 0.60 16.12
C ALA A 34 10.28 1.01 14.76
N TRP A 35 10.55 2.26 14.33
CA TRP A 35 10.11 2.75 13.02
C TRP A 35 10.76 2.00 11.86
N GLN A 36 12.06 1.70 11.96
CA GLN A 36 12.76 0.93 10.93
C GLN A 36 12.22 -0.51 10.83
N ALA A 37 11.91 -1.13 11.97
CA ALA A 37 11.27 -2.45 11.99
C ALA A 37 9.87 -2.41 11.35
N ASP A 38 9.08 -1.38 11.63
CA ASP A 38 7.76 -1.18 11.03
C ASP A 38 7.84 -0.97 9.50
N ILE A 39 8.78 -0.16 9.01
CA ILE A 39 9.04 -0.01 7.57
C ILE A 39 9.43 -1.35 6.95
N THR A 40 10.40 -2.05 7.52
CA THR A 40 10.89 -3.32 6.99
C THR A 40 9.75 -4.34 6.88
N LYS A 41 8.87 -4.36 7.88
CA LYS A 41 7.68 -5.23 7.88
C LYS A 41 6.70 -4.85 6.76
N ARG A 42 6.42 -3.55 6.58
CA ARG A 42 5.56 -3.09 5.47
C ARG A 42 6.15 -3.45 4.11
N ASP A 43 7.44 -3.20 3.91
CA ASP A 43 8.13 -3.51 2.66
C ASP A 43 8.07 -5.01 2.34
N GLN A 44 8.20 -5.86 3.35
CA GLN A 44 8.08 -7.30 3.18
C GLN A 44 6.65 -7.72 2.83
N MET A 45 5.64 -7.17 3.50
CA MET A 45 4.23 -7.43 3.17
C MET A 45 3.87 -6.96 1.76
N ASP A 46 4.38 -5.79 1.36
CA ASP A 46 4.22 -5.26 0.00
C ASP A 46 4.89 -6.15 -1.05
N ALA A 47 6.09 -6.67 -0.77
CA ALA A 47 6.78 -7.59 -1.66
C ALA A 47 5.99 -8.89 -1.85
N GLU A 48 5.51 -9.49 -0.76
CA GLU A 48 4.70 -10.71 -0.80
C GLU A 48 3.39 -10.50 -1.58
N LEU A 49 2.73 -9.35 -1.39
CA LEU A 49 1.53 -9.00 -2.15
C LEU A 49 1.82 -8.84 -3.64
N ARG A 50 2.91 -8.14 -3.99
CA ARG A 50 3.32 -7.95 -5.40
C ARG A 50 3.64 -9.28 -6.07
N ASP A 51 4.31 -10.19 -5.37
CA ASP A 51 4.65 -11.51 -5.91
C ASP A 51 3.40 -12.38 -6.09
N ALA A 52 2.46 -12.34 -5.15
CA ALA A 52 1.17 -13.03 -5.29
C ALA A 52 0.35 -12.47 -6.47
N GLN A 53 0.29 -11.15 -6.63
CA GLN A 53 -0.39 -10.49 -7.75
C GLN A 53 0.27 -10.86 -9.08
N ARG A 54 1.61 -10.88 -9.16
CA ARG A 54 2.34 -11.28 -10.37
C ARG A 54 2.06 -12.75 -10.73
N LEU A 55 2.07 -13.64 -9.75
CA LEU A 55 1.77 -15.06 -9.98
C LEU A 55 0.34 -15.24 -10.50
N LEU A 56 -0.64 -14.56 -9.89
CA LEU A 56 -2.03 -14.61 -10.33
C LEU A 56 -2.17 -14.10 -11.77
N GLN A 57 -1.53 -12.96 -12.09
CA GLN A 57 -1.54 -12.41 -13.44
C GLN A 57 -0.93 -13.38 -14.46
N LEU A 58 0.22 -13.98 -14.13
CA LEU A 58 0.85 -14.99 -14.99
C LEU A 58 -0.06 -16.18 -15.23
N VAL A 59 -0.71 -16.70 -14.18
CA VAL A 59 -1.66 -17.82 -14.32
C VAL A 59 -2.79 -17.42 -15.26
N MET A 60 -3.43 -16.26 -15.05
CA MET A 60 -4.53 -15.78 -15.89
C MET A 60 -4.11 -15.57 -17.35
N ASP A 61 -2.90 -15.06 -17.59
CA ASP A 61 -2.37 -14.81 -18.94
C ASP A 61 -1.98 -16.09 -19.69
N THR A 62 -1.69 -17.18 -18.98
CA THR A 62 -1.39 -18.49 -19.61
C THR A 62 -2.63 -19.27 -20.03
N LEU A 63 -3.81 -18.91 -19.52
CA LEU A 63 -5.06 -19.57 -19.90
C LEU A 63 -5.49 -19.11 -21.30
N PRO A 64 -5.91 -20.02 -22.19
CA PRO A 64 -6.36 -19.65 -23.54
C PRO A 64 -7.74 -18.97 -23.56
N ALA A 65 -8.38 -18.79 -22.40
CA ALA A 65 -9.68 -18.15 -22.27
C ALA A 65 -9.54 -16.64 -22.06
N SER A 66 -10.56 -15.89 -22.47
CA SER A 66 -10.70 -14.45 -22.21
C SER A 66 -11.39 -14.25 -20.87
N ILE A 67 -10.67 -13.70 -19.90
CA ILE A 67 -11.11 -13.59 -18.50
C ILE A 67 -11.18 -12.12 -18.12
N PHE A 68 -12.29 -11.72 -17.52
CA PHE A 68 -12.49 -10.37 -16.96
C PHE A 68 -13.33 -10.43 -15.69
N TRP A 69 -13.25 -9.38 -14.89
CA TRP A 69 -14.14 -9.21 -13.74
C TRP A 69 -14.52 -7.73 -13.60
N LYS A 70 -15.75 -7.53 -13.13
CA LYS A 70 -16.36 -6.21 -12.96
C LYS A 70 -16.84 -6.03 -11.53
N ASP A 71 -17.05 -4.79 -11.12
CA ASP A 71 -17.79 -4.47 -9.92
C ASP A 71 -19.31 -4.63 -10.15
N ARG A 72 -20.10 -4.27 -9.13
CA ARG A 72 -21.57 -4.37 -9.19
C ARG A 72 -22.22 -3.32 -10.10
N ASN A 73 -21.48 -2.32 -10.53
CA ASN A 73 -21.92 -1.27 -11.44
C ASN A 73 -21.45 -1.55 -12.88
N SER A 74 -21.04 -2.78 -13.18
CA SER A 74 -20.50 -3.21 -14.46
C SER A 74 -19.22 -2.46 -14.88
N VAL A 75 -18.46 -1.93 -13.92
CA VAL A 75 -17.17 -1.29 -14.18
C VAL A 75 -16.08 -2.35 -14.14
N PHE A 76 -15.26 -2.42 -15.19
CA PHE A 76 -14.12 -3.33 -15.27
C PHE A 76 -13.12 -3.06 -14.13
N LEU A 77 -12.87 -4.10 -13.34
CA LEU A 77 -11.85 -4.10 -12.29
C LEU A 77 -10.54 -4.71 -12.79
N GLY A 78 -10.59 -5.50 -13.86
CA GLY A 78 -9.44 -6.02 -14.57
C GLY A 78 -9.79 -7.19 -15.48
N CYS A 79 -8.76 -7.68 -16.18
CA CYS A 79 -8.86 -8.79 -17.11
C CYS A 79 -7.49 -9.46 -17.32
N ASN A 80 -7.47 -10.57 -18.05
CA ASN A 80 -6.24 -11.11 -18.59
C ASN A 80 -5.89 -10.49 -19.95
N THR A 81 -4.66 -10.73 -20.40
CA THR A 81 -4.14 -10.19 -21.67
C THR A 81 -4.95 -10.62 -22.88
N ASN A 82 -5.51 -11.84 -22.87
CA ASN A 82 -6.34 -12.33 -23.97
C ASN A 82 -7.62 -11.50 -24.10
N PHE A 83 -8.34 -11.28 -23.00
CA PHE A 83 -9.54 -10.43 -23.04
C PHE A 83 -9.22 -8.99 -23.43
N ALA A 84 -8.12 -8.40 -22.94
CA ALA A 84 -7.73 -7.04 -23.32
C ALA A 84 -7.58 -6.91 -24.85
N LYS A 85 -6.92 -7.88 -25.49
CA LYS A 85 -6.76 -7.93 -26.95
C LYS A 85 -8.08 -8.12 -27.67
N ASP A 86 -8.92 -9.03 -27.19
CA ASP A 86 -10.25 -9.28 -27.78
C ASP A 86 -11.14 -8.04 -27.68
N ALA A 87 -10.99 -7.27 -26.61
CA ALA A 87 -11.68 -6.00 -26.37
C ALA A 87 -11.06 -4.80 -27.13
N GLY A 88 -9.96 -5.01 -27.85
CA GLY A 88 -9.32 -3.95 -28.66
C GLY A 88 -8.36 -3.03 -27.89
N PHE A 89 -7.86 -3.45 -26.73
CA PHE A 89 -6.91 -2.71 -25.90
C PHE A 89 -5.50 -3.34 -25.90
N ASP A 90 -4.48 -2.52 -25.68
CA ASP A 90 -3.08 -2.98 -25.66
C ASP A 90 -2.72 -3.71 -24.35
N SER A 91 -3.35 -3.34 -23.24
CA SER A 91 -3.08 -3.93 -21.93
C SER A 91 -4.34 -4.05 -21.05
N PRO A 92 -4.35 -4.98 -20.07
CA PRO A 92 -5.41 -5.04 -19.07
C PRO A 92 -5.62 -3.74 -18.27
N ALA A 93 -4.56 -2.93 -18.13
CA ALA A 93 -4.63 -1.66 -17.40
C ALA A 93 -5.51 -0.63 -18.11
N ASP A 94 -5.62 -0.69 -19.43
CA ASP A 94 -6.42 0.23 -20.24
C ASP A 94 -7.92 0.01 -20.06
N LEU A 95 -8.33 -1.16 -19.54
CA LEU A 95 -9.72 -1.51 -19.25
C LEU A 95 -10.17 -1.12 -17.85
N ILE A 96 -9.25 -0.86 -16.91
CA ILE A 96 -9.61 -0.54 -15.53
C ILE A 96 -10.47 0.73 -15.50
N ALA A 97 -11.57 0.69 -14.75
CA ALA A 97 -12.54 1.76 -14.59
C ALA A 97 -13.40 2.09 -15.85
N LYS A 98 -13.31 1.29 -16.91
CA LYS A 98 -14.20 1.39 -18.08
C LYS A 98 -15.51 0.62 -17.88
N THR A 99 -16.53 0.94 -18.66
CA THR A 99 -17.74 0.13 -18.82
C THR A 99 -17.78 -0.50 -20.22
N ASP A 100 -18.80 -1.33 -20.48
CA ASP A 100 -19.02 -1.87 -21.81
C ASP A 100 -19.25 -0.80 -22.89
N ASP A 101 -19.77 0.37 -22.49
CA ASP A 101 -20.02 1.49 -23.39
C ASP A 101 -18.73 2.15 -23.91
N ASP A 102 -17.61 1.96 -23.22
CA ASP A 102 -16.29 2.46 -23.63
C ASP A 102 -15.58 1.55 -24.63
N CYS A 103 -16.20 0.42 -24.99
CA CYS A 103 -15.58 -0.65 -25.76
C CYS A 103 -16.17 -0.73 -27.18
N PRO A 104 -15.44 -1.31 -28.16
CA PRO A 104 -15.78 -1.20 -29.58
C PRO A 104 -16.90 -2.16 -30.06
N TRP A 105 -17.51 -2.95 -29.18
CA TRP A 105 -18.57 -3.90 -29.54
C TRP A 105 -19.94 -3.24 -29.65
N THR A 106 -20.89 -3.96 -30.22
CA THR A 106 -22.25 -3.46 -30.46
C THR A 106 -23.09 -3.43 -29.18
N ALA A 107 -24.16 -2.63 -29.16
CA ALA A 107 -25.09 -2.57 -28.02
C ALA A 107 -25.82 -3.91 -27.75
N GLU A 108 -25.86 -4.81 -28.75
CA GLU A 108 -26.40 -6.17 -28.60
C GLU A 108 -25.41 -7.09 -27.86
N GLU A 109 -24.12 -6.76 -27.90
CA GLU A 109 -23.02 -7.48 -27.25
C GLU A 109 -22.69 -6.92 -25.86
N SER A 110 -23.19 -5.73 -25.51
CA SER A 110 -22.94 -5.04 -24.24
C SER A 110 -23.95 -5.36 -23.12
N ALA A 111 -24.81 -6.38 -23.31
CA ALA A 111 -25.94 -6.71 -22.43
C ALA A 111 -25.60 -7.71 -21.30
#